data_AF-A0A7C1GMX0-F1
#
_entry.id   AF-A0A7C1GMX0-F1
#
_cell.length_a   1.000
_cell.length_b   1.000
_cell.length_c   1.000
_cell.angle_alpha   90.00
_cell.angle_beta   90.00
_cell.angle_gamma   90.00
#
_symmetry.space_group_name_H-M   'P 1'
#
loop_
_entity.id
_entity.type
_entity.pdbx_description
1 polymer ?
#
loop_
_entity_poly.entity_id
_entity_poly.type
_entity_poly.pdbx_seq_one_letter_code
_entity_poly.pdbx_strand_id
1 'polypeptide(L)'
;MNLLLEKLYNPEITFQIDLDIFIEELNLIFSEYDLLWYRGYILQTPKIPQATLEEINYVLKTFGAKYMFIGHTEVDSITPLYGGALFPINVPFARRGIVPQGLLIVENRKFWSCSINGYRSLISD
;
A
#
# COMPACT_ATOMS: atom_id res chain seq x y z
N MET A 1 0.51 -8.26 -19.99
CA MET A 1 -0.50 -8.16 -18.92
C MET A 1 -0.49 -9.50 -18.20
N ASN A 2 -0.47 -9.53 -16.86
CA ASN A 2 -0.41 -10.79 -16.10
C ASN A 2 -1.71 -11.58 -16.35
N LEU A 3 -1.61 -12.84 -16.81
CA LEU A 3 -2.74 -13.72 -17.13
C LEU A 3 -3.71 -13.85 -15.94
N LEU A 4 -3.19 -13.79 -14.73
CA LEU A 4 -3.98 -13.87 -13.52
C LEU A 4 -4.78 -12.58 -13.24
N LEU A 5 -4.22 -11.41 -13.52
CA LEU A 5 -4.98 -10.15 -13.48
C LEU A 5 -6.09 -10.17 -14.54
N GLU A 6 -5.78 -10.61 -15.76
CA GLU A 6 -6.77 -10.68 -16.84
C GLU A 6 -7.91 -11.65 -16.50
N LYS A 7 -7.61 -12.77 -15.83
CA LYS A 7 -8.59 -13.71 -15.30
C LYS A 7 -9.43 -13.13 -14.16
N LEU A 8 -8.82 -12.39 -13.23
CA LEU A 8 -9.55 -11.72 -12.14
C LEU A 8 -10.55 -10.69 -12.67
N TYR A 9 -10.18 -9.96 -13.73
CA TYR A 9 -11.05 -8.96 -14.34
C TYR A 9 -12.05 -9.55 -15.34
N ASN A 10 -11.82 -10.75 -15.88
CA ASN A 10 -12.67 -11.40 -16.89
C ASN A 10 -12.93 -12.89 -16.54
N PRO A 11 -13.72 -13.17 -15.49
CA PRO A 11 -13.92 -14.54 -15.00
C PRO A 11 -14.63 -15.47 -16.00
N GLU A 12 -15.34 -14.90 -16.97
CA GLU A 12 -16.09 -15.65 -18.00
C GLU A 12 -15.19 -16.19 -19.13
N ILE A 13 -13.95 -15.70 -19.24
CA ILE A 13 -13.01 -16.17 -20.25
C ILE A 13 -12.42 -17.50 -19.78
N THR A 14 -12.59 -18.55 -20.59
CA THR A 14 -12.00 -19.86 -20.30
C THR A 14 -10.51 -19.82 -20.66
N PHE A 15 -9.66 -19.84 -19.64
CA PHE A 15 -8.21 -19.92 -19.83
C PHE A 15 -7.75 -21.38 -19.77
N GLN A 16 -6.95 -21.80 -20.74
CA GLN A 16 -6.19 -23.04 -20.64
C GLN A 16 -5.01 -22.76 -19.69
N ILE A 17 -5.13 -23.25 -18.47
CA ILE A 17 -4.20 -22.94 -17.38
C ILE A 17 -3.22 -24.09 -17.25
N ASP A 18 -1.93 -23.75 -17.31
CA ASP A 18 -0.88 -24.64 -16.83
C ASP A 18 -0.98 -24.69 -15.30
N LEU A 19 -1.20 -25.88 -14.76
CA LEU A 19 -1.44 -26.08 -13.33
C LEU A 19 -0.22 -25.70 -12.49
N ASP A 20 0.99 -25.91 -13.00
CA ASP A 20 2.22 -25.60 -12.28
C ASP A 20 2.41 -24.09 -12.19
N ILE A 21 2.18 -23.37 -13.30
CA ILE A 21 2.20 -21.90 -13.34
C ILE A 21 1.14 -21.33 -12.37
N PHE A 22 -0.07 -21.87 -12.40
CA PHE A 22 -1.15 -21.39 -11.53
C PHE A 22 -0.84 -21.59 -10.04
N ILE A 23 -0.28 -22.74 -9.67
CA ILE A 23 0.13 -23.00 -8.29
C ILE A 23 1.26 -22.04 -7.89
N GLU A 24 2.23 -21.78 -8.75
CA GLU A 24 3.31 -20.82 -8.49
C GLU A 24 2.76 -19.39 -8.28
N GLU A 25 1.84 -18.95 -9.14
CA GLU A 25 1.21 -17.64 -9.00
C GLU A 25 0.36 -17.53 -7.73
N LEU A 26 -0.38 -18.58 -7.35
CA LEU A 26 -1.10 -18.61 -6.08
C LEU A 26 -0.14 -18.55 -4.88
N ASN A 27 0.96 -19.30 -4.93
CA ASN A 27 1.97 -19.27 -3.88
C ASN A 27 2.56 -17.86 -3.72
N LEU A 28 2.78 -17.15 -4.84
CA LEU A 28 3.18 -15.76 -4.79
C LEU A 28 2.09 -14.92 -4.10
N ILE A 29 0.84 -14.97 -4.55
CA ILE A 29 -0.29 -14.17 -4.02
C ILE A 29 -0.46 -14.33 -2.50
N PHE A 30 -0.27 -15.53 -1.97
CA PHE A 30 -0.38 -15.80 -0.54
C PHE A 30 0.93 -15.61 0.24
N SER A 31 2.01 -15.22 -0.43
CA SER A 31 3.31 -14.94 0.20
C SER A 31 3.39 -13.51 0.73
N GLU A 32 4.31 -13.30 1.67
CA GLU A 32 4.69 -11.99 2.20
C GLU A 32 5.34 -11.05 1.16
N TYR A 33 5.66 -11.54 -0.05
CA TYR A 33 6.22 -10.75 -1.14
C TYR A 33 5.16 -10.19 -2.09
N ASP A 34 3.90 -10.63 -1.97
CA ASP A 34 2.83 -10.20 -2.86
C ASP A 34 2.26 -8.83 -2.48
N LEU A 35 1.68 -8.17 -3.47
CA LEU A 35 1.03 -6.86 -3.36
C LEU A 35 0.00 -6.76 -2.23
N LEU A 36 -0.67 -7.86 -1.88
CA LEU A 36 -1.70 -7.87 -0.82
C LEU A 36 -1.13 -8.00 0.60
N TRP A 37 0.07 -8.56 0.74
CA TRP A 37 0.68 -8.90 2.04
C TRP A 37 2.01 -8.20 2.30
N TYR A 38 2.58 -7.54 1.31
CA TYR A 38 3.88 -6.90 1.41
C TYR A 38 3.86 -5.76 2.45
N ARG A 39 4.71 -5.89 3.46
CA ARG A 39 4.86 -4.90 4.56
C ARG A 39 6.19 -4.15 4.54
N GLY A 40 7.07 -4.48 3.58
CA GLY A 40 8.43 -3.94 3.49
C GLY A 40 8.48 -2.43 3.34
N TYR A 41 7.39 -1.77 2.91
CA TYR A 41 7.32 -0.31 2.87
C TYR A 41 7.40 0.37 4.25
N ILE A 42 7.08 -0.33 5.34
CA ILE A 42 7.01 0.27 6.68
C ILE A 42 7.82 -0.55 7.69
N LEU A 43 7.83 -1.88 7.54
CA LEU A 43 8.39 -2.81 8.50
C LEU A 43 9.46 -3.68 7.87
N GLN A 44 10.51 -3.95 8.62
CA GLN A 44 11.43 -5.04 8.34
C GLN A 44 10.92 -6.35 8.95
N THR A 45 10.99 -7.44 8.19
CA THR A 45 10.85 -8.82 8.68
C THR A 45 12.20 -9.55 8.56
N PRO A 46 12.36 -10.75 9.14
CA PRO A 46 13.60 -11.53 8.97
C PRO A 46 13.97 -11.82 7.51
N LYS A 47 12.98 -11.83 6.60
CA LYS A 47 13.16 -12.13 5.18
C LYS A 47 13.06 -10.91 4.28
N ILE A 48 12.28 -9.92 4.68
CA ILE A 48 12.02 -8.72 3.88
C ILE A 48 12.66 -7.53 4.57
N PRO A 49 13.74 -6.94 4.01
CA PRO A 49 14.26 -5.68 4.51
C PRO A 49 13.21 -4.58 4.31
N GLN A 50 13.24 -3.57 5.18
CA GLN A 50 12.46 -2.38 4.93
C GLN A 50 12.97 -1.70 3.65
N ALA A 51 12.05 -1.31 2.78
CA ALA A 51 12.34 -0.69 1.50
C ALA A 51 13.12 0.62 1.70
N THR A 52 14.01 0.89 0.76
CA THR A 52 14.79 2.12 0.66
C THR A 52 14.03 3.20 -0.13
N LEU A 53 14.47 4.46 -0.03
CA LEU A 53 13.86 5.55 -0.80
C LEU A 53 14.03 5.32 -2.31
N GLU A 54 15.17 4.78 -2.73
CA GLU A 54 15.48 4.45 -4.12
C GLU A 54 14.50 3.41 -4.67
N GLU A 55 14.17 2.38 -3.90
CA GLU A 55 13.19 1.36 -4.28
C GLU A 55 11.77 1.93 -4.36
N ILE A 56 11.37 2.78 -3.41
CA ILE A 56 10.07 3.49 -3.47
C ILE A 56 9.99 4.35 -4.74
N ASN A 57 11.04 5.12 -5.04
CA ASN A 57 11.10 5.96 -6.23
C ASN A 57 11.07 5.14 -7.53
N TYR A 58 11.72 3.97 -7.54
CA TYR A 58 11.66 3.04 -8.66
C TYR A 58 10.23 2.56 -8.93
N VAL A 59 9.50 2.16 -7.89
CA VAL A 59 8.09 1.74 -8.01
C VAL A 59 7.23 2.89 -8.53
N LEU A 60 7.31 4.06 -7.92
CA LEU A 60 6.55 5.24 -8.33
C LEU A 60 6.80 5.60 -9.80
N LYS A 61 8.07 5.61 -10.23
CA LYS A 61 8.47 5.86 -11.62
C LYS A 61 7.88 4.82 -12.57
N THR A 62 7.92 3.53 -12.18
CA THR A 62 7.39 2.43 -12.99
C THR A 62 5.90 2.61 -13.29
N PHE A 63 5.13 3.12 -12.32
CA PHE A 63 3.69 3.36 -12.48
C PHE A 63 3.34 4.80 -12.90
N GLY A 64 4.32 5.65 -13.19
CA GLY A 64 4.08 7.07 -13.51
C GLY A 64 3.39 7.86 -12.39
N ALA A 65 3.53 7.40 -11.14
CA ALA A 65 2.92 7.99 -9.97
C ALA A 65 3.89 8.95 -9.25
N LYS A 66 3.34 9.95 -8.54
CA LYS A 66 4.12 10.82 -7.63
C LYS A 66 4.05 10.36 -6.18
N TYR A 67 2.96 9.71 -5.79
CA TYR A 67 2.68 9.33 -4.42
C TYR A 67 2.10 7.93 -4.37
N MET A 68 2.38 7.22 -3.28
CA MET A 68 1.84 5.92 -2.95
C MET A 68 1.03 6.02 -1.66
N PHE A 69 -0.18 5.47 -1.64
CA PHE A 69 -1.03 5.38 -0.45
C PHE A 69 -1.25 3.92 -0.13
N ILE A 70 -0.90 3.47 1.09
CA ILE A 70 -0.97 2.06 1.45
C ILE A 70 -1.79 1.80 2.71
N GLY A 71 -2.54 0.71 2.66
CA GLY A 71 -3.23 0.13 3.81
C GLY A 71 -2.44 -1.02 4.45
N HIS A 72 -3.18 -1.99 4.98
CA HIS A 72 -2.71 -3.30 5.48
C HIS A 72 -1.77 -3.29 6.70
N THR A 73 -0.67 -2.54 6.64
CA THR A 73 0.27 -2.40 7.76
C THR A 73 -0.20 -1.26 8.66
N GLU A 74 -0.57 -1.60 9.89
CA GLU A 74 -1.10 -0.64 10.86
C GLU A 74 -0.03 0.38 11.29
N VAL A 75 -0.41 1.65 11.35
CA VAL A 75 0.41 2.76 11.88
C VAL A 75 -0.37 3.52 12.94
N ASP A 76 0.33 4.06 13.94
CA ASP A 76 -0.32 4.79 15.04
C ASP A 76 -0.89 6.15 14.59
N SER A 77 -0.33 6.72 13.50
CA SER A 77 -0.83 7.93 12.86
C SER A 77 -0.43 8.00 11.38
N ILE A 78 -1.19 8.75 10.58
CA ILE A 78 -0.89 9.04 9.18
C ILE A 78 0.26 10.05 9.14
N THR A 79 1.47 9.54 8.94
CA THR A 79 2.69 10.34 8.77
C THR A 79 3.36 9.97 7.44
N PRO A 80 3.66 10.93 6.56
CA PRO A 80 4.33 10.63 5.30
C PRO A 80 5.73 10.07 5.53
N LEU A 81 6.08 9.05 4.76
CA LEU A 81 7.38 8.40 4.78
C LEU A 81 8.15 8.74 3.49
N TYR A 82 9.45 8.43 3.47
CA TYR A 82 10.28 8.55 2.27
C TYR A 82 10.23 9.94 1.63
N GLY A 83 10.33 10.99 2.46
CA GLY A 83 10.27 12.37 1.98
C GLY A 83 8.92 12.79 1.39
N GLY A 84 7.83 12.14 1.80
CA GLY A 84 6.47 12.43 1.30
C GLY A 84 6.08 11.61 0.07
N ALA A 85 6.88 10.63 -0.34
CA ALA A 85 6.57 9.75 -1.45
C ALA A 85 5.49 8.70 -1.10
N LEU A 86 5.36 8.33 0.18
CA LEU A 86 4.47 7.26 0.65
C LEU A 86 3.67 7.67 1.88
N PHE A 87 2.37 7.37 1.87
CA PHE A 87 1.43 7.68 2.95
C PHE A 87 0.79 6.39 3.48
N PRO A 88 1.17 5.91 4.67
CA PRO A 88 0.48 4.80 5.33
C PRO A 88 -0.81 5.31 5.97
N ILE A 89 -1.95 4.77 5.53
CA ILE A 89 -3.29 5.27 5.93
C ILE A 89 -4.06 4.28 6.82
N ASN A 90 -3.48 3.13 7.15
CA ASN A 90 -4.13 2.12 7.98
C ASN A 90 -3.96 2.43 9.49
N VAL A 91 -4.75 3.36 10.01
CA VAL A 91 -4.81 3.63 11.45
C VAL A 91 -5.81 2.67 12.11
N PRO A 92 -5.42 1.88 13.12
CA PRO A 92 -6.27 0.85 13.69
C PRO A 92 -7.30 1.43 14.67
N PHE A 93 -8.49 1.78 14.16
CA PHE A 93 -9.51 2.51 14.94
C PHE A 93 -9.99 1.79 16.20
N ALA A 94 -9.89 0.47 16.25
CA ALA A 94 -10.28 -0.34 17.42
C ALA A 94 -9.18 -0.42 18.49
N ARG A 95 -7.94 0.01 18.22
CA ARG A 95 -6.83 -0.10 19.15
C ARG A 95 -6.92 0.98 20.23
N ARG A 96 -6.95 0.57 21.50
CA ARG A 96 -7.00 1.51 22.63
C ARG A 96 -5.80 2.46 22.60
N GLY A 97 -6.07 3.77 22.77
CA GLY A 97 -5.03 4.81 22.76
C GLY A 97 -4.72 5.37 21.37
N ILE A 98 -5.26 4.80 20.30
CA ILE A 98 -5.16 5.34 18.95
C ILE A 98 -6.36 6.23 18.65
N VAL A 99 -6.09 7.43 18.11
CA VAL A 99 -7.13 8.33 17.62
C VAL A 99 -7.38 8.00 16.15
N PRO A 100 -8.62 7.66 15.73
CA PRO A 100 -8.93 7.44 14.32
C PRO A 100 -8.57 8.66 13.47
N GLN A 101 -7.92 8.40 12.34
CA GLN A 101 -7.50 9.41 11.38
C GLN A 101 -7.92 9.02 9.95
N GLY A 102 -8.32 10.02 9.18
CA GLY A 102 -8.48 9.93 7.73
C GLY A 102 -7.51 10.86 7.02
N LEU A 103 -7.15 10.51 5.78
CA LEU A 103 -6.35 11.37 4.91
C LEU A 103 -7.29 12.24 4.07
N LEU A 104 -7.12 13.55 4.14
CA LEU A 104 -7.78 14.51 3.24
C LEU A 104 -6.76 15.06 2.25
N ILE A 105 -7.10 14.97 0.96
CA ILE A 105 -6.32 15.52 -0.14
C ILE A 105 -7.10 16.70 -0.71
N VAL A 106 -6.51 17.90 -0.68
CA VAL A 106 -7.13 19.11 -1.23
C VAL A 106 -6.38 19.59 -2.47
N GLU A 107 -6.93 20.61 -3.14
CA GLU A 107 -6.31 21.24 -4.30
C GLU A 107 -4.85 21.63 -4.02
N ASN A 108 -4.04 21.61 -5.08
CA ASN A 108 -2.59 21.78 -5.02
C ASN A 108 -1.83 20.69 -4.23
N ARG A 109 -2.43 19.50 -4.05
CA ARG A 109 -1.79 18.34 -3.42
C ARG A 109 -1.33 18.61 -1.99
N LYS A 110 -2.12 19.39 -1.24
CA LYS A 110 -1.93 19.50 0.20
C LYS A 110 -2.60 18.32 0.89
N PHE A 111 -1.86 17.65 1.75
CA PHE A 111 -2.28 16.45 2.46
C PHE A 111 -2.51 16.76 3.93
N TRP A 112 -3.66 16.36 4.46
CA TRP A 112 -4.04 16.59 5.84
C TRP A 112 -4.40 15.28 6.54
N SER A 113 -3.92 15.10 7.78
CA SER A 113 -4.46 14.09 8.69
C SER A 113 -5.64 14.70 9.44
N CYS A 114 -6.80 14.05 9.38
CA CYS A 114 -8.04 14.51 9.98
C CYS A 114 -8.52 13.51 11.04
N SER A 115 -8.70 13.94 12.28
CA SER A 115 -9.22 13.09 13.35
C SER A 115 -10.74 13.18 13.47
N ILE A 116 -11.33 12.21 14.18
CA ILE A 116 -12.79 12.08 14.35
C ILE A 116 -13.47 13.31 15.01
N ASN A 117 -12.72 14.12 15.75
CA ASN A 117 -13.21 15.36 16.37
C ASN A 117 -13.17 16.57 15.43
N GLY A 118 -12.84 16.39 14.14
CA GLY A 118 -12.76 17.46 13.15
C GLY A 118 -11.45 18.25 13.16
N TYR A 119 -10.50 17.91 14.04
CA TYR A 119 -9.17 18.50 13.99
C TYR A 119 -8.42 18.02 12.74
N ARG A 120 -7.66 18.93 12.12
CA ARG A 120 -6.84 18.66 10.93
C ARG A 120 -5.43 19.21 11.10
N SER A 121 -4.44 18.45 10.65
CA SER A 121 -3.04 18.87 10.58
C SER A 121 -2.52 18.69 9.16
N LEU A 122 -1.84 19.71 8.62
CA LEU A 122 -1.10 19.57 7.35
C LEU A 122 0.06 18.61 7.58
N ILE A 123 0.21 17.62 6.70
CA ILE A 123 1.27 16.61 6.80
C ILE A 123 2.23 16.63 5.61
N SER A 124 1.83 17.19 4.46
CA SER A 124 2.69 17.40 3.28
C SER A 124 2.03 18.40 2.33
N ASP A 125 2.84 19.11 1.55
CA ASP A 125 2.44 19.99 0.43
C ASP A 125 3.31 19.80 -0.83
#